data_AF-A0A963MRH7-F1
#
_entry.id   AF-A0A963MRH7-F1
#
_cell.length_a   1.000
_cell.length_b   1.000
_cell.length_c   1.000
_cell.angle_alpha   90.00
_cell.angle_beta   90.00
_cell.angle_gamma   90.00
#
_symmetry.space_group_name_H-M   'P 1'
#
loop_
_entity.id
_entity.type
_entity.pdbx_description
1 polymer ?
#
loop_
_entity_poly.entity_id
_entity_poly.type
_entity_poly.pdbx_seq_one_letter_code
_entity_poly.pdbx_strand_id
1 'polypeptide(L)'
;MASINRIIIFWVLSLGWLVFAYHAGGMIPNQQLWFALLVTLLFGIPLYMAAAYSVTIQRIHRANQFRNLGILYWFLNKRILPYIGWALWSVTFTFLLVFYLGVTQKIEWVVFFLTVPVFTCFYAVLAPLAAREFKPYIALHKSLIWSRWATALAMAAFYVLYVKLASGYPSYASLTEAIASRSLGIDGASQSILILEASRLLGFIEGLKAYILGNLHSLNDIIFLVAVFLGSAVLFYNIALAISSFMVPLSEYRRVLSPLQDVDVPARIPPRSLAVASALMTFFMLFIYVPSIVYVDAWLRSTPRIVEYLQETQVAVAEKIESLEKIGDDYYKPGTIAQTRQAYLEVVHELESSIHQLRKTTDQSFMLMAQNVDDYLDWYYSLPGEYERIVALATGKL
;
A
#
# COMPACT_ATOMS: atom_id res chain seq x y z
N MET A 1 -30.53 6.53 23.05
CA MET A 1 -30.63 7.22 21.74
C MET A 1 -29.78 8.48 21.80
N ALA A 2 -28.97 8.77 20.79
CA ALA A 2 -28.27 10.05 20.72
C ALA A 2 -29.32 11.16 20.50
N SER A 3 -29.29 12.22 21.31
CA SER A 3 -30.15 13.39 21.09
C SER A 3 -29.87 13.99 19.71
N ILE A 4 -30.89 14.46 19.00
CA ILE A 4 -30.76 15.11 17.68
C ILE A 4 -29.63 16.17 17.66
N ASN A 5 -29.54 16.97 18.73
CA ASN A 5 -28.46 17.97 18.90
C ASN A 5 -27.05 17.37 18.83
N ARG A 6 -26.85 16.15 19.32
CA ARG A 6 -25.54 15.47 19.27
C ARG A 6 -25.19 15.04 17.85
N ILE A 7 -26.17 14.57 17.08
CA ILE A 7 -25.96 14.23 15.67
C ILE A 7 -25.60 15.50 14.90
N ILE A 8 -26.31 16.61 15.11
CA ILE A 8 -26.00 17.89 14.46
C ILE A 8 -24.58 18.36 14.79
N ILE A 9 -24.18 18.35 16.08
CA ILE A 9 -22.82 18.70 16.50
C ILE A 9 -21.79 17.80 15.84
N PHE A 10 -22.03 16.47 15.82
CA PHE A 10 -21.16 15.51 15.15
C PHE A 10 -20.98 15.84 13.66
N TRP A 11 -22.07 16.16 12.95
CA TRP A 11 -22.02 16.52 11.53
C TRP A 11 -21.19 17.79 11.31
N VAL A 12 -21.48 18.86 12.06
CA VAL A 12 -20.77 20.14 11.94
C VAL A 12 -19.27 19.96 12.20
N LEU A 13 -18.90 19.23 13.26
CA LEU A 13 -17.49 19.01 13.59
C LEU A 13 -16.80 18.08 12.59
N SER A 14 -17.46 17.02 12.13
CA SER A 14 -16.87 16.07 11.17
C SER A 14 -16.68 16.70 9.79
N LEU A 15 -17.69 17.42 9.30
CA LEU A 15 -17.60 18.16 8.04
C LEU A 15 -16.59 19.29 8.14
N GLY A 16 -16.59 20.04 9.24
CA GLY A 16 -15.60 21.09 9.51
C GLY A 16 -14.17 20.54 9.55
N TRP A 17 -13.97 19.36 10.14
CA TRP A 17 -12.68 18.67 10.15
C TRP A 17 -12.24 18.28 8.73
N LEU A 18 -13.13 17.71 7.91
CA LEU A 18 -12.83 17.38 6.51
C LEU A 18 -12.56 18.62 5.64
N VAL A 19 -13.33 19.70 5.82
CA VAL A 19 -13.11 20.98 5.12
C VAL A 19 -11.78 21.61 5.52
N PHE A 20 -11.42 21.54 6.81
CA PHE A 20 -10.11 21.96 7.27
C PHE A 20 -9.00 21.14 6.60
N ALA A 21 -9.17 19.83 6.47
CA ALA A 21 -8.23 18.95 5.76
C ALA A 21 -8.05 19.38 4.29
N TYR A 22 -9.16 19.69 3.60
CA TYR A 22 -9.17 20.10 2.21
C TYR A 22 -8.33 21.37 1.99
N HIS A 23 -8.58 22.40 2.79
CA HIS A 23 -7.86 23.67 2.66
C HIS A 23 -6.42 23.57 3.16
N ALA A 24 -6.19 22.94 4.31
CA ALA A 24 -4.85 22.84 4.89
C ALA A 24 -3.92 21.97 4.03
N GLY A 25 -4.42 20.86 3.48
CA GLY A 25 -3.66 20.00 2.57
C GLY A 25 -3.18 20.72 1.32
N GLY A 26 -4.05 21.55 0.71
CA GLY A 26 -3.67 22.36 -0.45
C GLY A 26 -2.69 23.50 -0.16
N MET A 27 -2.60 23.95 1.10
CA MET A 27 -1.70 25.04 1.50
C MET A 27 -0.29 24.56 1.88
N ILE A 28 -0.14 23.33 2.39
CA ILE A 28 1.14 22.82 2.91
C ILE A 28 2.32 22.95 1.93
N PRO A 29 2.20 22.61 0.63
CA PRO A 29 3.34 22.68 -0.30
C PRO A 29 3.94 24.09 -0.43
N ASN A 30 3.16 25.14 -0.16
CA ASN A 30 3.55 26.53 -0.33
C ASN A 30 3.89 27.25 0.99
N GLN A 31 3.87 26.54 2.12
CA GLN A 31 4.02 27.13 3.45
C GLN A 31 5.31 26.66 4.15
N GLN A 32 5.66 27.36 5.23
CA GLN A 32 6.82 27.04 6.07
C GLN A 32 6.57 25.80 6.95
N LEU A 33 7.66 25.19 7.44
CA LEU A 33 7.64 23.98 8.28
C LEU A 33 6.68 24.09 9.47
N TRP A 34 6.66 25.25 10.16
CA TRP A 34 5.81 25.45 11.34
C TRP A 34 4.32 25.29 11.04
N PHE A 35 3.87 25.64 9.82
CA PHE A 35 2.48 25.49 9.41
C PHE A 35 2.12 24.01 9.27
N ALA A 36 2.97 23.22 8.62
CA ALA A 36 2.78 21.78 8.48
C ALA A 36 2.75 21.06 9.85
N LEU A 37 3.60 21.49 10.79
CA LEU A 37 3.60 21.00 12.18
C LEU A 37 2.27 21.27 12.89
N LEU A 38 1.80 22.52 12.81
CA LEU A 38 0.56 22.93 13.45
C LEU A 38 -0.64 22.20 12.86
N VAL A 39 -0.73 22.12 11.53
CA VAL A 39 -1.80 21.40 10.83
C VAL A 39 -1.80 19.92 11.22
N THR A 40 -0.63 19.27 11.19
CA THR A 40 -0.51 17.85 11.55
C THR A 40 -0.99 17.60 12.97
N LEU A 41 -0.61 18.47 13.89
CA LEU A 41 -1.01 18.31 15.28
C LEU A 41 -2.52 18.54 15.47
N LEU A 42 -3.08 19.63 14.95
CA LEU A 42 -4.49 19.94 15.08
C LEU A 42 -5.37 18.87 14.44
N PHE A 43 -4.98 18.40 13.25
CA PHE A 43 -5.73 17.40 12.52
C PHE A 43 -5.66 16.01 13.19
N GLY A 44 -4.59 15.74 13.95
CA GLY A 44 -4.40 14.50 14.68
C GLY A 44 -5.13 14.43 16.03
N ILE A 45 -5.54 15.57 16.62
CA ILE A 45 -6.22 15.57 17.93
C ILE A 45 -7.46 14.64 17.94
N PRO A 46 -8.40 14.71 16.98
CA PRO A 46 -9.57 13.84 16.93
C PRO A 46 -9.21 12.36 16.92
N LEU A 47 -8.22 11.97 16.10
CA LEU A 47 -7.75 10.60 15.97
C LEU A 47 -7.16 10.09 17.29
N TYR A 48 -6.27 10.87 17.91
CA TYR A 48 -5.69 10.56 19.21
C TYR A 48 -6.75 10.43 20.31
N MET A 49 -7.71 11.36 20.37
CA MET A 49 -8.76 11.37 21.38
C MET A 49 -9.67 10.14 21.28
N ALA A 50 -10.08 9.76 20.07
CA ALA A 50 -10.88 8.56 19.86
C ALA A 50 -10.14 7.27 20.27
N ALA A 51 -8.85 7.19 19.98
CA ALA A 51 -7.99 6.08 20.35
C ALA A 51 -7.75 6.03 21.87
N ALA A 52 -7.38 7.15 22.49
CA ALA A 52 -7.16 7.27 23.93
C ALA A 52 -8.41 6.89 24.73
N TYR A 53 -9.59 7.33 24.28
CA TYR A 53 -10.87 6.89 24.86
C TYR A 53 -11.04 5.37 24.76
N SER A 54 -10.80 4.81 23.56
CA SER A 54 -10.94 3.37 23.31
C SER A 54 -10.02 2.52 24.20
N VAL A 55 -8.74 2.91 24.31
CA VAL A 55 -7.76 2.28 25.20
C VAL A 55 -8.20 2.37 26.67
N THR A 56 -8.76 3.51 27.07
CA THR A 56 -9.21 3.72 28.46
C THR A 56 -10.34 2.76 28.81
N ILE A 57 -11.36 2.62 27.95
CA ILE A 57 -12.49 1.70 28.22
C ILE A 57 -12.02 0.24 28.21
N GLN A 58 -11.17 -0.16 27.26
CA GLN A 58 -10.60 -1.52 27.24
C GLN A 58 -9.83 -1.83 28.53
N ARG A 59 -9.09 -0.85 29.05
CA ARG A 59 -8.34 -1.01 30.30
C ARG A 59 -9.23 -1.03 31.53
N ILE A 60 -10.31 -0.22 31.59
CA ILE A 60 -11.31 -0.33 32.66
C ILE A 60 -11.87 -1.75 32.70
N HIS A 61 -12.21 -2.32 31.54
CA HIS A 61 -12.74 -3.68 31.45
C HIS A 61 -11.73 -4.75 31.87
N ARG A 62 -10.46 -4.63 31.44
CA ARG A 62 -9.38 -5.59 31.79
C ARG A 62 -8.85 -5.44 33.22
N ALA A 63 -8.90 -4.23 33.80
CA ALA A 63 -8.40 -3.98 35.14
C ALA A 63 -9.16 -4.80 36.22
N ASN A 64 -10.42 -5.14 35.95
CA ASN A 64 -11.24 -5.99 36.81
C ASN A 64 -10.83 -7.49 36.75
N GLN A 65 -9.93 -7.90 35.84
CA GLN A 65 -9.57 -9.30 35.61
C GLN A 65 -8.27 -9.73 36.30
N PHE A 66 -7.42 -8.79 36.75
CA PHE A 66 -6.08 -9.09 37.27
C PHE A 66 -5.97 -8.81 38.78
N ARG A 67 -5.29 -9.71 39.52
CA ARG A 67 -4.87 -9.45 40.91
C ARG A 67 -3.72 -8.42 40.89
N ASN A 68 -3.80 -7.42 41.78
CA ASN A 68 -3.04 -6.16 41.81
C ASN A 68 -1.48 -6.23 41.87
N LEU A 69 -0.83 -7.40 41.72
CA LEU A 69 0.58 -7.58 42.12
C LEU A 69 1.51 -8.20 41.04
N GLY A 70 1.06 -8.49 39.82
CA GLY A 70 1.90 -9.09 38.78
C GLY A 70 2.73 -8.09 37.93
N ILE A 71 3.90 -8.49 37.45
CA ILE A 71 4.68 -7.73 36.44
C ILE A 71 3.84 -7.54 35.15
N LEU A 72 3.06 -8.56 34.77
CA LEU A 72 2.11 -8.50 33.66
C LEU A 72 1.02 -7.44 33.90
N TYR A 73 0.55 -7.31 35.14
CA TYR A 73 -0.41 -6.26 35.55
C TYR A 73 0.22 -4.87 35.43
N TRP A 74 1.49 -4.70 35.81
CA TRP A 74 2.19 -3.42 35.65
C TRP A 74 2.35 -3.00 34.19
N PHE A 75 2.75 -3.92 33.31
CA PHE A 75 2.94 -3.65 31.88
C PHE A 75 1.61 -3.47 31.12
N LEU A 76 0.62 -4.33 31.38
CA LEU A 76 -0.67 -4.30 30.68
C LEU A 76 -1.63 -3.23 31.23
N ASN A 77 -1.54 -2.83 32.50
CA ASN A 77 -2.52 -1.93 33.13
C ASN A 77 -2.10 -0.44 33.13
N LYS A 78 -0.83 -0.11 32.84
CA LYS A 78 -0.38 1.30 32.67
C LYS A 78 -0.74 1.90 31.29
N ARG A 79 -1.57 2.96 31.30
CA ARG A 79 -2.09 3.66 30.10
C ARG A 79 -1.01 4.28 29.20
N ILE A 80 0.17 4.52 29.76
CA ILE A 80 1.24 5.31 29.15
C ILE A 80 1.69 4.72 27.81
N LEU A 81 1.94 3.41 27.74
CA LEU A 81 2.53 2.80 26.54
C LEU A 81 1.59 2.88 25.31
N PRO A 82 0.30 2.48 25.38
CA PRO A 82 -0.58 2.68 24.24
C PRO A 82 -0.90 4.13 23.96
N TYR A 83 -0.88 5.03 24.96
CA TYR A 83 -1.05 6.46 24.70
C TYR A 83 0.11 6.98 23.86
N ILE A 84 1.35 6.58 24.15
CA ILE A 84 2.51 6.93 23.31
C ILE A 84 2.37 6.32 21.92
N GLY A 85 2.02 5.03 21.83
CA GLY A 85 1.83 4.35 20.54
C GLY A 85 0.77 5.02 19.67
N TRP A 86 -0.38 5.36 20.23
CA TRP A 86 -1.45 6.07 19.52
C TRP A 86 -1.11 7.53 19.24
N ALA A 87 -0.29 8.20 20.06
CA ALA A 87 0.19 9.54 19.76
C ALA A 87 1.11 9.53 18.53
N LEU A 88 2.09 8.61 18.50
CA LEU A 88 2.97 8.42 17.36
C LEU A 88 2.17 8.06 16.10
N TRP A 89 1.27 7.07 16.20
CA TRP A 89 0.39 6.71 15.09
C TRP A 89 -0.43 7.89 14.60
N SER A 90 -1.00 8.67 15.53
CA SER A 90 -1.85 9.80 15.19
C SER A 90 -1.07 10.88 14.43
N VAL A 91 0.14 11.21 14.88
CA VAL A 91 1.00 12.19 14.19
C VAL A 91 1.41 11.69 12.81
N THR A 92 1.93 10.46 12.72
CA THR A 92 2.41 9.88 11.46
C THR A 92 1.28 9.72 10.44
N PHE A 93 0.15 9.12 10.86
CA PHE A 93 -0.99 8.90 9.97
C PHE A 93 -1.58 10.23 9.51
N THR A 94 -1.72 11.20 10.42
CA THR A 94 -2.25 12.52 10.08
C THR A 94 -1.33 13.25 9.10
N PHE A 95 -0.02 13.21 9.33
CA PHE A 95 0.94 13.78 8.40
C PHE A 95 0.71 13.19 6.99
N LEU A 96 0.76 11.86 6.87
CA LEU A 96 0.53 11.18 5.59
C LEU A 96 -0.84 11.49 4.98
N LEU A 97 -1.90 11.49 5.79
CA LEU A 97 -3.27 11.74 5.34
C LEU A 97 -3.42 13.16 4.80
N VAL A 98 -2.87 14.18 5.46
CA VAL A 98 -3.01 15.56 5.01
C VAL A 98 -2.27 15.79 3.69
N PHE A 99 -1.09 15.19 3.50
CA PHE A 99 -0.40 15.22 2.21
C PHE A 99 -1.19 14.48 1.12
N TYR A 100 -1.69 13.28 1.42
CA TYR A 100 -2.53 12.51 0.48
C TYR A 100 -3.77 13.30 0.07
N LEU A 101 -4.49 13.87 1.03
CA LEU A 101 -5.67 14.70 0.81
C LEU A 101 -5.37 15.96 -0.02
N GLY A 102 -4.17 16.56 0.12
CA GLY A 102 -3.74 17.69 -0.69
C GLY A 102 -3.58 17.38 -2.19
N VAL A 103 -3.24 16.14 -2.53
CA VAL A 103 -3.03 15.66 -3.92
C VAL A 103 -4.29 14.98 -4.50
N THR A 104 -5.30 14.75 -3.65
CA THR A 104 -6.48 13.98 -4.00
C THR A 104 -7.40 14.71 -4.99
N GLN A 105 -7.95 13.98 -5.97
CA GLN A 105 -8.91 14.50 -6.95
C GLN A 105 -10.21 14.97 -6.30
N LYS A 106 -10.87 15.97 -6.90
CA LYS A 106 -12.14 16.55 -6.40
C LYS A 106 -13.25 15.51 -6.21
N ILE A 107 -13.25 14.42 -6.99
CA ILE A 107 -14.29 13.38 -6.89
C ILE A 107 -14.11 12.48 -5.67
N GLU A 108 -12.88 12.18 -5.28
CA GLU A 108 -12.56 11.38 -4.09
C GLU A 108 -12.97 12.12 -2.80
N TRP A 109 -12.94 13.46 -2.81
CA TRP A 109 -13.47 14.27 -1.71
C TRP A 109 -14.96 14.06 -1.45
N VAL A 110 -15.76 13.82 -2.49
CA VAL A 110 -17.18 13.49 -2.33
C VAL A 110 -17.33 12.18 -1.54
N VAL A 111 -16.45 11.20 -1.80
CA VAL A 111 -16.43 9.92 -1.08
C VAL A 111 -16.02 10.11 0.38
N PHE A 112 -15.07 10.99 0.68
CA PHE A 112 -14.72 11.32 2.07
C PHE A 112 -15.86 12.01 2.81
N PHE A 113 -16.55 12.96 2.18
CA PHE A 113 -17.72 13.60 2.77
C PHE A 113 -18.87 12.61 3.01
N LEU A 114 -19.06 11.64 2.11
CA LEU A 114 -20.06 10.57 2.26
C LEU A 114 -19.79 9.65 3.47
N THR A 115 -18.56 9.61 3.98
CA THR A 115 -18.22 8.81 5.17
C THR A 115 -18.99 9.26 6.41
N VAL A 116 -19.30 10.56 6.54
CA VAL A 116 -20.03 11.14 7.69
C VAL A 116 -21.48 10.64 7.79
N PRO A 117 -22.33 10.74 6.75
CA PRO A 117 -23.68 10.19 6.78
C PRO A 117 -23.68 8.67 6.92
N VAL A 118 -22.77 7.95 6.25
CA VAL A 118 -22.68 6.48 6.35
C VAL A 118 -22.35 6.06 7.78
N PHE A 119 -21.40 6.73 8.44
CA PHE A 119 -21.09 6.49 9.85
C PHE A 119 -22.30 6.74 10.75
N THR A 120 -23.03 7.84 10.52
CA THR A 120 -24.24 8.18 11.29
C THR A 120 -25.30 7.11 11.15
N CYS A 121 -25.52 6.58 9.94
CA CYS A 121 -26.48 5.52 9.66
C CYS A 121 -26.13 4.24 10.44
N PHE A 122 -24.89 3.75 10.33
CA PHE A 122 -24.44 2.58 11.08
C PHE A 122 -24.50 2.80 12.59
N TYR A 123 -24.14 3.99 13.07
CA TYR A 123 -24.24 4.33 14.49
C TYR A 123 -25.67 4.33 15.00
N ALA A 124 -26.63 4.85 14.22
CA ALA A 124 -28.04 4.84 14.59
C ALA A 124 -28.61 3.42 14.76
N VAL A 125 -28.12 2.46 13.97
CA VAL A 125 -28.54 1.05 14.03
C VAL A 125 -27.81 0.27 15.13
N LEU A 126 -26.50 0.47 15.28
CA LEU A 126 -25.64 -0.32 16.18
C LEU A 126 -25.65 0.18 17.63
N ALA A 127 -25.86 1.47 17.86
CA ALA A 127 -25.95 2.04 19.21
C ALA A 127 -27.08 1.46 20.08
N PRO A 128 -28.34 1.31 19.60
CA PRO A 128 -29.40 0.72 20.42
C PRO A 128 -29.15 -0.76 20.72
N LEU A 129 -28.49 -1.50 19.82
CA LEU A 129 -28.11 -2.89 20.06
C LEU A 129 -27.11 -2.99 21.21
N ALA A 130 -26.04 -2.20 21.16
CA ALA A 130 -25.04 -2.17 22.24
C ALA A 130 -25.63 -1.70 23.59
N ALA A 131 -26.59 -0.76 23.56
CA ALA A 131 -27.22 -0.23 24.77
C ALA A 131 -28.12 -1.24 25.49
N ARG A 132 -28.56 -2.31 24.83
CA ARG A 132 -29.37 -3.37 25.44
C ARG A 132 -28.53 -4.34 26.28
N GLU A 133 -27.26 -4.52 25.92
CA GLU A 133 -26.41 -5.59 26.47
C GLU A 133 -25.33 -5.06 27.42
N PHE A 134 -24.90 -3.80 27.27
CA PHE A 134 -23.72 -3.28 27.95
C PHE A 134 -24.01 -2.06 28.83
N LYS A 135 -23.18 -1.86 29.87
CA LYS A 135 -23.15 -0.63 30.67
C LYS A 135 -22.98 0.60 29.76
N PRO A 136 -23.51 1.80 30.12
CA PRO A 136 -23.55 2.96 29.22
C PRO A 136 -22.23 3.33 28.53
N TYR A 137 -21.12 3.34 29.27
CA TYR A 137 -19.80 3.70 28.72
C TYR A 137 -19.21 2.59 27.82
N ILE A 138 -19.51 1.32 28.12
CA ILE A 138 -19.12 0.15 27.31
C ILE A 138 -19.97 0.10 26.05
N ALA A 139 -21.28 0.35 26.17
CA ALA A 139 -22.21 0.44 25.05
C ALA A 139 -21.76 1.52 24.06
N LEU A 140 -21.38 2.71 24.54
CA LEU A 140 -20.81 3.77 23.70
C LEU A 140 -19.51 3.32 23.01
N HIS A 141 -18.60 2.68 23.74
CA HIS A 141 -17.35 2.22 23.15
C HIS A 141 -17.57 1.14 22.07
N LYS A 142 -18.43 0.16 22.34
CA LYS A 142 -18.76 -0.94 21.43
C LYS A 142 -19.49 -0.44 20.19
N SER A 143 -20.48 0.45 20.35
CA SER A 143 -21.18 1.04 19.22
C SER A 143 -20.22 1.81 18.32
N LEU A 144 -19.29 2.59 18.87
CA LEU A 144 -18.28 3.29 18.08
C LEU A 144 -17.34 2.32 17.34
N ILE A 145 -16.87 1.24 17.99
CA ILE A 145 -16.03 0.23 17.30
C ILE A 145 -16.80 -0.42 16.15
N TRP A 146 -18.02 -0.87 16.40
CA TRP A 146 -18.83 -1.53 15.38
C TRP A 146 -19.14 -0.58 14.22
N SER A 147 -19.52 0.66 14.51
CA SER A 147 -19.76 1.67 13.48
C SER A 147 -18.49 2.02 12.68
N ARG A 148 -17.32 2.10 13.33
CA ARG A 148 -16.04 2.34 12.63
C ARG A 148 -15.75 1.24 11.61
N TRP A 149 -15.82 -0.03 12.04
CA TRP A 149 -15.59 -1.17 11.15
C TRP A 149 -16.64 -1.27 10.05
N ALA A 150 -17.93 -1.16 10.39
CA ALA A 150 -19.01 -1.20 9.41
C ALA A 150 -18.87 -0.10 8.36
N THR A 151 -18.57 1.14 8.79
CA THR A 151 -18.32 2.26 7.88
C THR A 151 -17.11 2.03 7.00
N ALA A 152 -15.99 1.58 7.58
CA ALA A 152 -14.76 1.34 6.83
C ALA A 152 -14.95 0.27 5.75
N LEU A 153 -15.59 -0.85 6.09
CA LEU A 153 -15.85 -1.94 5.15
C LEU A 153 -16.88 -1.54 4.08
N ALA A 154 -17.94 -0.82 4.44
CA ALA A 154 -18.94 -0.35 3.50
C ALA A 154 -18.35 0.68 2.51
N MET A 155 -17.57 1.65 3.01
CA MET A 155 -16.92 2.64 2.17
C MET A 155 -15.82 2.04 1.29
N ALA A 156 -15.07 1.04 1.78
CA ALA A 156 -14.12 0.29 0.97
C ALA A 156 -14.81 -0.49 -0.15
N ALA A 157 -15.92 -1.18 0.15
CA ALA A 157 -16.71 -1.89 -0.86
C ALA A 157 -17.29 -0.92 -1.90
N PHE A 158 -17.79 0.23 -1.45
CA PHE A 158 -18.27 1.30 -2.33
C PHE A 158 -17.15 1.84 -3.22
N TYR A 159 -15.94 2.06 -2.68
CA TYR A 159 -14.79 2.53 -3.44
C TYR A 159 -14.33 1.50 -4.49
N VAL A 160 -14.33 0.21 -4.16
CA VAL A 160 -14.06 -0.87 -5.12
C VAL A 160 -15.10 -0.88 -6.24
N LEU A 161 -16.39 -0.73 -5.90
CA LEU A 161 -17.46 -0.66 -6.88
C LEU A 161 -17.33 0.58 -7.77
N TYR A 162 -16.94 1.72 -7.19
CA TYR A 162 -16.62 2.94 -7.93
C TYR A 162 -15.47 2.71 -8.92
N VAL A 163 -14.35 2.12 -8.47
CA VAL A 163 -13.20 1.80 -9.33
C VAL A 163 -13.57 0.81 -10.44
N LYS A 164 -14.47 -0.14 -10.16
CA LYS A 164 -14.94 -1.11 -11.17
C LYS A 164 -15.87 -0.48 -12.22
N LEU A 165 -16.70 0.49 -11.83
CA LEU A 165 -17.67 1.16 -12.70
C LEU A 165 -17.08 2.35 -13.45
N ALA A 166 -16.13 3.07 -12.84
CA ALA A 166 -15.34 4.08 -13.51
C ALA A 166 -14.38 3.38 -14.47
N SER A 167 -14.69 3.43 -15.77
CA SER A 167 -14.00 2.73 -16.84
C SER A 167 -12.46 2.87 -16.77
N GLY A 168 -11.79 1.79 -16.38
CA GLY A 168 -10.34 1.58 -16.48
C GLY A 168 -9.52 2.20 -15.34
N TYR A 169 -8.91 1.37 -14.50
CA TYR A 169 -7.81 1.83 -13.65
C TYR A 169 -6.63 2.22 -14.57
N PRO A 170 -5.99 3.39 -14.37
CA PRO A 170 -4.90 3.81 -15.25
C PRO A 170 -3.76 2.78 -15.21
N SER A 171 -3.45 2.22 -16.37
CA SER A 171 -2.29 1.36 -16.58
C SER A 171 -1.14 2.21 -17.12
N TYR A 172 0.04 2.06 -16.54
CA TYR A 172 1.24 2.79 -16.91
C TYR A 172 2.22 1.83 -17.57
N ALA A 173 2.88 2.27 -18.65
CA ALA A 173 3.82 1.41 -19.37
C ALA A 173 5.12 1.21 -18.57
N SER A 174 5.50 2.20 -17.76
CA SER A 174 6.68 2.15 -16.92
C SER A 174 6.41 2.70 -15.51
N LEU A 175 7.27 2.35 -14.56
CA LEU A 175 7.19 2.85 -13.19
C LEU A 175 7.59 4.34 -13.15
N THR A 176 8.55 4.76 -13.97
CA THR A 176 8.93 6.16 -14.17
C THR A 176 7.76 7.02 -14.64
N GLU A 177 6.94 6.53 -15.57
CA GLU A 177 5.72 7.22 -16.04
C GLU A 177 4.66 7.30 -14.93
N ALA A 178 4.46 6.22 -14.18
CA ALA A 178 3.54 6.20 -13.04
C ALA A 178 3.95 7.21 -11.96
N ILE A 179 5.25 7.25 -11.61
CA ILE A 179 5.80 8.20 -10.63
C ILE A 179 5.66 9.64 -11.16
N ALA A 180 6.03 9.91 -12.41
CA ALA A 180 5.93 11.25 -13.00
C ALA A 180 4.49 11.77 -13.03
N SER A 181 3.52 10.90 -13.35
CA SER A 181 2.11 11.27 -13.37
C SER A 181 1.52 11.57 -11.98
N ARG A 182 2.07 10.95 -10.93
CA ARG A 182 1.62 11.11 -9.53
C ARG A 182 2.45 12.14 -8.74
N SER A 183 3.62 12.51 -9.23
CA SER A 183 4.43 13.60 -8.69
C SER A 183 4.03 14.99 -9.21
N LEU A 184 3.32 15.06 -10.35
CA LEU A 184 2.78 16.30 -10.92
C LEU A 184 1.78 16.97 -9.96
N GLY A 185 2.23 18.02 -9.28
CA GLY A 185 1.48 18.76 -8.26
C GLY A 185 2.16 18.83 -6.89
N ILE A 186 3.29 18.13 -6.73
CA ILE A 186 4.01 17.99 -5.46
C ILE A 186 5.28 18.88 -5.38
N ASP A 187 5.74 19.43 -6.50
CA ASP A 187 6.82 20.42 -6.57
C ASP A 187 6.34 21.81 -6.14
N GLY A 188 5.88 21.93 -4.90
CA GLY A 188 5.66 23.22 -4.25
C GLY A 188 6.99 23.87 -3.91
N ALA A 189 7.06 25.20 -4.00
CA ALA A 189 8.20 26.01 -3.58
C ALA A 189 8.33 26.07 -2.03
N SER A 190 8.30 24.91 -1.36
CA SER A 190 8.45 24.85 0.09
C SER A 190 9.88 25.23 0.47
N GLN A 191 10.01 26.10 1.47
CA GLN A 191 11.29 26.49 2.04
C GLN A 191 11.90 25.41 2.96
N SER A 192 11.21 24.28 3.16
CA SER A 192 11.64 23.14 3.99
C SER A 192 12.00 21.94 3.12
N ILE A 193 13.22 21.43 3.33
CA ILE A 193 13.70 20.22 2.64
C ILE A 193 12.93 19.00 3.11
N LEU A 194 12.55 18.94 4.39
CA LEU A 194 11.74 17.85 4.93
C LEU A 194 10.39 17.73 4.23
N ILE A 195 9.70 18.86 4.00
CA ILE A 195 8.41 18.85 3.29
C ILE A 195 8.61 18.40 1.84
N LEU A 196 9.64 18.90 1.16
CA LEU A 196 9.94 18.54 -0.23
C LEU A 196 10.29 17.05 -0.38
N GLU A 197 11.11 16.51 0.51
CA GLU A 197 11.49 15.08 0.45
C GLU A 197 10.36 14.16 0.91
N ALA A 198 9.56 14.56 1.91
CA ALA A 198 8.37 13.82 2.29
C ALA A 198 7.34 13.76 1.15
N SER A 199 7.22 14.86 0.41
CA SER A 199 6.28 14.97 -0.69
C SER A 199 6.76 14.15 -1.91
N ARG A 200 8.06 14.21 -2.24
CA ARG A 200 8.69 13.32 -3.25
C ARG A 200 8.53 11.85 -2.90
N LEU A 201 8.80 11.47 -1.65
CA LEU A 201 8.64 10.10 -1.17
C LEU A 201 7.19 9.62 -1.26
N LEU A 202 6.22 10.49 -0.95
CA LEU A 202 4.80 10.18 -1.13
C LEU A 202 4.44 9.99 -2.60
N GLY A 203 4.93 10.87 -3.49
CA GLY A 203 4.76 10.74 -4.94
C GLY A 203 5.33 9.42 -5.48
N PHE A 204 6.50 9.02 -4.99
CA PHE A 204 7.11 7.73 -5.29
C PHE A 204 6.23 6.56 -4.83
N ILE A 205 5.74 6.58 -3.58
CA ILE A 205 4.88 5.53 -3.03
C ILE A 205 3.55 5.43 -3.80
N GLU A 206 2.90 6.55 -4.10
CA GLU A 206 1.65 6.56 -4.85
C GLU A 206 1.87 6.15 -6.32
N GLY A 207 2.98 6.53 -6.94
CA GLY A 207 3.40 6.06 -8.27
C GLY A 207 3.64 4.55 -8.29
N LEU A 208 4.39 4.03 -7.32
CA LEU A 208 4.65 2.59 -7.15
C LEU A 208 3.35 1.81 -6.93
N LYS A 209 2.48 2.30 -6.05
CA LYS A 209 1.15 1.73 -5.80
C LYS A 209 0.32 1.72 -7.08
N ALA A 210 0.31 2.81 -7.84
CA ALA A 210 -0.43 2.90 -9.10
C ALA A 210 0.08 1.89 -10.14
N TYR A 211 1.40 1.76 -10.28
CA TYR A 211 2.04 0.79 -11.17
C TYR A 211 1.72 -0.67 -10.77
N ILE A 212 1.89 -1.01 -9.49
CA ILE A 212 1.59 -2.36 -8.97
C ILE A 212 0.11 -2.69 -9.17
N LEU A 213 -0.80 -1.76 -8.85
CA LEU A 213 -2.24 -1.97 -9.03
C LEU A 213 -2.64 -2.08 -10.51
N GLY A 214 -2.02 -1.31 -11.41
CA GLY A 214 -2.21 -1.43 -12.86
C GLY A 214 -1.79 -2.80 -13.40
N ASN A 215 -0.61 -3.28 -13.00
CA ASN A 215 -0.16 -4.62 -13.37
C ASN A 215 -1.03 -5.73 -12.75
N LEU A 216 -1.43 -5.60 -11.49
CA LEU A 216 -2.34 -6.56 -10.85
C LEU A 216 -3.69 -6.62 -11.56
N HIS A 217 -4.21 -5.50 -12.03
CA HIS A 217 -5.45 -5.47 -12.81
C HIS A 217 -5.31 -6.28 -14.11
N SER A 218 -4.15 -6.19 -14.79
CA SER A 218 -3.90 -6.98 -16.01
C SER A 218 -3.73 -8.49 -15.76
N LEU A 219 -3.18 -8.88 -14.60
CA LEU A 219 -2.89 -10.27 -14.26
C LEU A 219 -4.10 -10.98 -13.62
N ASN A 220 -4.76 -10.33 -12.67
CA ASN A 220 -5.87 -10.92 -11.93
C ASN A 220 -6.75 -9.83 -11.28
N ASP A 221 -7.94 -9.64 -11.87
CA ASP A 221 -8.95 -8.72 -11.37
C ASP A 221 -9.33 -8.94 -9.90
N ILE A 222 -9.40 -10.19 -9.43
CA ILE A 222 -9.80 -10.48 -8.05
C ILE A 222 -8.73 -10.00 -7.07
N ILE A 223 -7.46 -10.26 -7.35
CA ILE A 223 -6.34 -9.83 -6.50
C ILE A 223 -6.25 -8.30 -6.48
N PHE A 224 -6.42 -7.67 -7.64
CA PHE A 224 -6.51 -6.21 -7.75
C PHE A 224 -7.63 -5.64 -6.86
N LEU A 225 -8.86 -6.17 -6.97
CA LEU A 225 -10.00 -5.69 -6.17
C LEU A 225 -9.78 -5.90 -4.66
N VAL A 226 -9.16 -7.01 -4.26
CA VAL A 226 -8.82 -7.28 -2.84
C VAL A 226 -7.76 -6.30 -2.34
N ALA A 227 -6.73 -6.00 -3.13
CA ALA A 227 -5.70 -5.03 -2.75
C ALA A 227 -6.28 -3.61 -2.59
N VAL A 228 -7.12 -3.17 -3.53
CA VAL A 228 -7.86 -1.89 -3.44
C VAL A 228 -8.78 -1.87 -2.22
N PHE A 229 -9.48 -2.97 -1.94
CA PHE A 229 -10.34 -3.10 -0.77
C PHE A 229 -9.58 -2.96 0.54
N LEU A 230 -8.46 -3.67 0.71
CA LEU A 230 -7.67 -3.61 1.94
C LEU A 230 -7.06 -2.22 2.18
N GLY A 231 -6.49 -1.61 1.13
CA GLY A 231 -5.92 -0.26 1.23
C GLY A 231 -6.98 0.79 1.60
N SER A 232 -8.13 0.76 0.92
CA SER A 232 -9.24 1.67 1.22
C SER A 232 -9.86 1.41 2.59
N ALA A 233 -9.96 0.16 3.05
CA ALA A 233 -10.45 -0.17 4.38
C ALA A 233 -9.59 0.45 5.50
N VAL A 234 -8.25 0.41 5.36
CA VAL A 234 -7.35 1.05 6.34
C VAL A 234 -7.53 2.58 6.35
N LEU A 235 -7.63 3.20 5.18
CA LEU A 235 -7.87 4.64 5.04
C LEU A 235 -9.18 5.06 5.70
N PHE A 236 -10.29 4.44 5.29
CA PHE A 236 -11.62 4.76 5.82
C PHE A 236 -11.76 4.40 7.30
N TYR A 237 -11.06 3.37 7.79
CA TYR A 237 -11.05 3.07 9.22
C TYR A 237 -10.45 4.20 10.04
N ASN A 238 -9.33 4.77 9.61
CA ASN A 238 -8.70 5.88 10.33
C ASN A 238 -9.52 7.18 10.21
N ILE A 239 -10.15 7.44 9.07
CA ILE A 239 -11.11 8.56 8.92
C ILE A 239 -12.30 8.36 9.87
N ALA A 240 -12.91 7.17 9.87
CA ALA A 240 -14.01 6.81 10.76
C ALA A 240 -13.58 6.91 12.25
N LEU A 241 -12.35 6.52 12.57
CA LEU A 241 -11.78 6.66 13.91
C LEU A 241 -11.69 8.15 14.30
N ALA A 242 -11.18 9.02 13.44
CA ALA A 242 -11.07 10.45 13.70
C ALA A 242 -12.44 11.11 13.91
N ILE A 243 -13.39 10.94 12.98
CA ILE A 243 -14.72 11.54 13.09
C ILE A 243 -15.49 11.01 14.31
N SER A 244 -15.30 9.73 14.68
CA SER A 244 -15.97 9.13 15.84
C SER A 244 -15.65 9.84 17.16
N SER A 245 -14.53 10.57 17.24
CA SER A 245 -14.19 11.39 18.42
C SER A 245 -15.22 12.47 18.70
N PHE A 246 -15.87 13.01 17.66
CA PHE A 246 -16.91 14.04 17.76
C PHE A 246 -18.25 13.48 18.20
N MET A 247 -18.44 12.16 18.12
CA MET A 247 -19.63 11.48 18.64
C MET A 247 -19.53 11.21 20.16
N VAL A 248 -18.30 11.19 20.70
CA VAL A 248 -18.04 10.97 22.13
C VAL A 248 -18.42 12.25 22.92
N PRO A 249 -19.23 12.13 23.99
CA PRO A 249 -19.56 13.28 24.83
C PRO A 249 -18.31 13.84 25.52
N LEU A 250 -18.21 15.17 25.64
CA LEU A 250 -17.09 15.82 26.36
C LEU A 250 -16.96 15.35 27.82
N SER A 251 -18.05 14.91 28.45
CA SER A 251 -18.02 14.32 29.79
C SER A 251 -17.23 13.01 29.83
N GLU A 252 -17.29 12.19 28.78
CA GLU A 252 -16.62 10.88 28.73
C GLU A 252 -15.10 11.03 28.61
N TYR A 253 -14.60 12.10 27.99
CA TYR A 253 -13.17 12.39 27.95
C TYR A 253 -12.56 12.66 29.34
N ARG A 254 -13.39 12.96 30.35
CA ARG A 254 -12.91 13.04 31.75
C ARG A 254 -12.31 11.72 32.22
N ARG A 255 -12.78 10.57 31.71
CA ARG A 255 -12.24 9.23 32.02
C ARG A 255 -10.79 9.03 31.57
N VAL A 256 -10.44 9.66 30.45
CA VAL A 256 -9.09 9.60 29.87
C VAL A 256 -8.09 10.29 30.80
N LEU A 257 -8.51 11.40 31.40
CA LEU A 257 -7.70 12.24 32.29
C LEU A 257 -7.85 11.89 33.78
N SER A 258 -8.86 11.10 34.16
CA SER A 258 -9.06 10.64 35.54
C SER A 258 -8.45 9.23 35.76
N PRO A 259 -8.22 8.82 37.03
CA PRO A 259 -7.92 7.43 37.37
C PRO A 259 -8.95 6.44 36.79
N LEU A 260 -8.55 5.17 36.62
CA LEU A 260 -9.45 4.12 36.12
C LEU A 260 -10.57 3.90 37.15
N GLN A 261 -11.82 4.12 36.74
CA GLN A 261 -13.01 3.98 37.57
C GLN A 261 -14.12 3.28 36.78
N ASP A 262 -14.69 2.21 37.35
CA ASP A 262 -15.88 1.53 36.83
C ASP A 262 -17.14 2.16 37.42
N VAL A 263 -17.41 3.40 37.00
CA VAL A 263 -18.59 4.19 37.42
C VAL A 263 -19.31 4.68 36.17
N ASP A 264 -20.64 4.69 36.15
CA ASP A 264 -21.41 5.05 34.95
C ASP A 264 -21.26 6.51 34.52
N VAL A 265 -21.04 7.42 35.48
CA VAL A 265 -20.78 8.84 35.22
C VAL A 265 -19.36 9.18 35.68
N PRO A 266 -18.52 9.76 34.81
CA PRO A 266 -17.16 10.10 35.21
C PRO A 266 -17.16 11.28 36.18
N ALA A 267 -16.38 11.13 37.26
CA ALA A 267 -16.16 12.20 38.23
C ALA A 267 -15.46 13.42 37.57
N ARG A 268 -15.51 14.57 38.25
CA ARG A 268 -14.74 15.75 37.83
C ARG A 268 -13.25 15.42 37.82
N ILE A 269 -12.54 15.95 36.83
CA ILE A 269 -11.09 15.75 36.70
C ILE A 269 -10.41 16.43 37.89
N PRO A 270 -9.55 15.73 38.66
CA PRO A 270 -8.82 16.37 39.75
C PRO A 270 -7.84 17.41 39.18
N PRO A 271 -7.73 18.61 39.78
CA PRO A 271 -6.87 19.69 39.27
C PRO A 271 -5.42 19.25 39.02
N ARG A 272 -4.89 18.39 39.89
CA ARG A 272 -3.55 17.81 39.75
C ARG A 272 -3.37 17.00 38.46
N SER A 273 -4.36 16.19 38.07
CA SER A 273 -4.24 15.38 36.85
C SER A 273 -4.30 16.27 35.61
N LEU A 274 -5.14 17.31 35.63
CA LEU A 274 -5.19 18.30 34.56
C LEU A 274 -3.86 19.08 34.44
N ALA A 275 -3.28 19.49 35.57
CA ALA A 275 -1.98 20.16 35.61
C ALA A 275 -0.85 19.25 35.07
N VAL A 276 -0.84 17.97 35.44
CA VAL A 276 0.15 17.00 34.92
C VAL A 276 -0.06 16.74 33.44
N ALA A 277 -1.29 16.53 32.98
CA ALA A 277 -1.59 16.28 31.57
C ALA A 277 -1.23 17.48 30.69
N SER A 278 -1.55 18.69 31.13
CA SER A 278 -1.16 19.93 30.43
C SER A 278 0.35 20.11 30.43
N ALA A 279 1.03 19.95 31.57
CA ALA A 279 2.49 20.04 31.65
C ALA A 279 3.18 19.02 30.72
N LEU A 280 2.71 17.76 30.69
CA LEU A 280 3.24 16.73 29.80
C LEU A 280 2.98 17.05 28.32
N MET A 281 1.80 17.56 27.98
CA MET A 281 1.47 17.94 26.61
C MET A 281 2.32 19.13 26.15
N THR A 282 2.47 20.15 27.00
CA THR A 282 3.34 21.31 26.73
C THR A 282 4.80 20.89 26.62
N PHE A 283 5.27 20.00 27.50
CA PHE A 283 6.64 19.47 27.42
C PHE A 283 6.86 18.70 26.12
N PHE A 284 5.94 17.81 25.75
CA PHE A 284 6.01 17.07 24.49
C PHE A 284 6.02 18.01 23.29
N MET A 285 5.14 19.00 23.25
CA MET A 285 5.08 20.01 22.17
C MET A 285 6.40 20.77 22.01
N LEU A 286 6.88 21.38 23.10
CA LEU A 286 7.99 22.35 23.05
C LEU A 286 9.37 21.71 23.05
N PHE A 287 9.55 20.56 23.69
CA PHE A 287 10.86 19.93 23.87
C PHE A 287 11.06 18.67 23.03
N ILE A 288 9.98 18.04 22.56
CA ILE A 288 10.07 16.80 21.77
C ILE A 288 9.60 17.06 20.34
N TYR A 289 8.33 17.36 20.12
CA TYR A 289 7.72 17.41 18.80
C TYR A 289 8.34 18.49 17.89
N VAL A 290 8.32 19.75 18.32
CA VAL A 290 8.86 20.86 17.51
C VAL A 290 10.38 20.73 17.32
N PRO A 291 11.20 20.55 18.39
CA PRO A 291 12.65 20.45 18.22
C PRO A 291 13.07 19.24 17.39
N SER A 292 12.41 18.08 17.52
CA SER A 292 12.77 16.90 16.74
C SER A 292 12.57 17.15 15.25
N ILE A 293 11.46 17.77 14.84
CA ILE A 293 11.19 17.97 13.42
C ILE A 293 12.06 19.10 12.84
N VAL A 294 12.30 20.17 13.60
CA VAL A 294 13.26 21.22 13.21
C VAL A 294 14.68 20.65 13.10
N TYR A 295 15.08 19.79 14.04
CA TYR A 295 16.38 19.10 14.00
C TYR A 295 16.49 18.20 12.77
N VAL A 296 15.46 17.40 12.45
CA VAL A 296 15.48 16.54 11.25
C VAL A 296 15.54 17.39 9.97
N ASP A 297 14.79 18.49 9.87
CA ASP A 297 14.86 19.39 8.70
C ASP A 297 16.25 20.05 8.59
N ALA A 298 16.85 20.51 9.70
CA ALA A 298 18.19 21.06 9.72
C ALA A 298 19.27 20.01 9.39
N TRP A 299 19.13 18.79 9.90
CA TRP A 299 20.04 17.69 9.65
C TRP A 299 20.02 17.27 8.16
N LEU A 300 18.83 17.17 7.56
CA LEU A 300 18.65 16.93 6.13
C LEU A 300 19.28 18.05 5.27
N ARG A 301 19.12 19.33 5.67
CA ARG A 301 19.81 20.45 5.03
C ARG A 301 21.33 20.34 5.11
N SER A 302 21.86 19.90 6.25
CA SER A 302 23.30 19.79 6.47
C SER A 302 23.95 18.56 5.83
N THR A 303 23.15 17.56 5.42
CA THR A 303 23.64 16.28 4.91
C THR A 303 23.06 15.96 3.51
N PRO A 304 23.42 16.72 2.47
CA PRO A 304 22.87 16.53 1.12
C PRO A 304 23.12 15.12 0.56
N ARG A 305 24.22 14.48 0.97
CA ARG A 305 24.56 13.10 0.57
C ARG A 305 23.50 12.05 0.94
N ILE A 306 22.75 12.26 2.02
CA ILE A 306 21.67 11.34 2.40
C ILE A 306 20.45 11.52 1.48
N VAL A 307 20.16 12.76 1.09
CA VAL A 307 19.10 13.07 0.14
C VAL A 307 19.44 12.50 -1.24
N GLU A 308 20.68 12.70 -1.70
CA GLU A 308 21.19 12.09 -2.93
C GLU A 308 21.11 10.57 -2.88
N TYR A 309 21.55 9.94 -1.79
CA TYR A 309 21.45 8.48 -1.62
C TYR A 309 19.99 7.97 -1.65
N LEU A 310 19.05 8.70 -1.05
CA LEU A 310 17.63 8.35 -1.10
C LEU A 310 17.08 8.44 -2.52
N GLN A 311 17.46 9.48 -3.27
CA GLN A 311 17.07 9.66 -4.67
C GLN A 311 17.70 8.58 -5.56
N GLU A 312 18.99 8.29 -5.41
CA GLU A 312 19.67 7.19 -6.09
C GLU A 312 19.00 5.85 -5.79
N THR A 313 18.59 5.61 -4.54
CA THR A 313 17.87 4.39 -4.16
C THR A 313 16.50 4.32 -4.84
N GLN A 314 15.76 5.43 -4.90
CA GLN A 314 14.46 5.48 -5.59
C GLN A 314 14.61 5.21 -7.10
N VAL A 315 15.61 5.81 -7.73
CA VAL A 315 15.93 5.59 -9.15
C VAL A 315 16.40 4.15 -9.38
N ALA A 316 17.28 3.61 -8.53
CA ALA A 316 17.76 2.23 -8.63
C ALA A 316 16.64 1.20 -8.43
N VAL A 317 15.67 1.48 -7.54
CA VAL A 317 14.47 0.64 -7.38
C VAL A 317 13.60 0.72 -8.64
N ALA A 318 13.40 1.92 -9.18
CA ALA A 318 12.63 2.10 -10.42
C ALA A 318 13.28 1.38 -11.60
N GLU A 319 14.59 1.57 -11.79
CA GLU A 319 15.39 0.93 -12.83
C GLU A 319 15.42 -0.58 -12.66
N LYS A 320 15.55 -1.10 -11.43
CA LYS A 320 15.53 -2.56 -11.19
C LYS A 320 14.18 -3.18 -11.55
N ILE A 321 13.07 -2.48 -11.30
CA ILE A 321 11.73 -2.94 -11.67
C ILE A 321 11.53 -2.86 -13.19
N GLU A 322 12.03 -1.80 -13.84
CA GLU A 322 11.95 -1.61 -15.30
C GLU A 322 12.91 -2.52 -16.09
N SER A 323 14.04 -2.90 -15.50
CA SER A 323 15.05 -3.79 -16.10
C SER A 323 14.57 -5.24 -16.26
N LEU A 324 13.40 -5.58 -15.70
CA LEU A 324 12.76 -6.87 -15.94
C LEU A 324 12.25 -6.89 -17.38
N GLU A 325 12.89 -7.70 -18.21
CA GLU A 325 12.53 -7.86 -19.62
C GLU A 325 11.26 -8.70 -19.72
N LYS A 326 10.22 -8.17 -20.38
CA LYS A 326 9.00 -8.92 -20.67
C LYS A 326 9.16 -9.69 -21.99
N ILE A 327 9.06 -11.02 -21.94
CA ILE A 327 9.00 -11.89 -23.13
C ILE A 327 7.67 -12.62 -23.10
N GLY A 328 6.75 -12.29 -24.02
CA GLY A 328 5.38 -12.81 -23.98
C GLY A 328 4.62 -12.21 -22.78
N ASP A 329 4.07 -13.06 -21.91
CA ASP A 329 3.38 -12.66 -20.68
C ASP A 329 4.25 -12.72 -19.42
N ASP A 330 5.47 -13.27 -19.52
CA ASP A 330 6.36 -13.53 -18.38
C ASP A 330 7.50 -12.50 -18.27
N TYR A 331 7.92 -12.24 -17.04
CA TYR A 331 9.03 -11.33 -16.71
C TYR A 331 10.32 -12.12 -16.46
N TYR A 332 11.37 -11.74 -17.18
CA TYR A 332 12.68 -12.37 -17.13
C TYR A 332 13.74 -11.42 -16.60
N LYS A 333 14.89 -11.99 -16.21
CA LYS A 333 16.04 -11.20 -15.75
C LYS A 333 16.59 -10.34 -16.90
N PRO A 334 17.14 -9.15 -16.60
CA PRO A 334 17.78 -8.32 -17.61
C PRO A 334 18.86 -9.11 -18.37
N GLY A 335 18.90 -8.99 -19.70
CA GLY A 335 19.82 -9.71 -20.58
C GLY A 335 19.32 -11.06 -21.08
N THR A 336 18.11 -11.49 -20.71
CA THR A 336 17.53 -12.77 -21.17
C THR A 336 17.19 -12.71 -22.67
N ILE A 337 16.70 -11.58 -23.18
CA ILE A 337 16.44 -11.36 -24.61
C ILE A 337 17.74 -11.45 -25.40
N ALA A 338 18.82 -10.83 -24.91
CA ALA A 338 20.13 -10.88 -25.56
C ALA A 338 20.69 -12.31 -25.58
N GLN A 339 20.62 -13.03 -24.45
CA GLN A 339 21.03 -14.44 -24.37
C GLN A 339 20.21 -15.33 -25.28
N THR A 340 18.89 -15.14 -25.35
CA THR A 340 17.99 -15.91 -26.23
C THR A 340 18.29 -15.65 -27.69
N ARG A 341 18.54 -14.38 -28.07
CA ARG A 341 18.94 -14.02 -29.44
C ARG A 341 20.29 -14.65 -29.79
N GLN A 342 21.24 -14.64 -28.88
CA GLN A 342 22.56 -15.23 -29.11
C GLN A 342 22.47 -16.76 -29.25
N ALA A 343 21.73 -17.43 -28.36
CA ALA A 343 21.47 -18.86 -28.46
C ALA A 343 20.75 -19.22 -29.77
N TYR A 344 19.79 -18.40 -30.22
CA TYR A 344 19.14 -18.59 -31.52
C TYR A 344 20.13 -18.47 -32.69
N LEU A 345 21.02 -17.47 -32.66
CA LEU A 345 22.05 -17.31 -33.69
C LEU A 345 23.04 -18.48 -33.71
N GLU A 346 23.43 -18.99 -32.54
CA GLU A 346 24.30 -20.17 -32.43
C GLU A 346 23.62 -21.42 -33.02
N VAL A 347 22.35 -21.67 -32.70
CA VAL A 347 21.58 -22.80 -33.26
C VAL A 347 21.42 -22.67 -34.78
N VAL A 348 21.16 -21.47 -35.29
CA VAL A 348 21.08 -21.24 -36.75
C VAL A 348 22.42 -21.54 -37.43
N HIS A 349 23.52 -21.11 -36.83
CA HIS A 349 24.86 -21.36 -37.36
C HIS A 349 25.22 -22.86 -37.34
N GLU A 350 24.89 -23.56 -36.25
CA GLU A 350 25.06 -25.01 -36.13
C GLU A 350 24.22 -25.77 -37.17
N LEU A 351 22.97 -25.33 -37.40
CA LEU A 351 22.10 -25.91 -38.41
C LEU A 351 22.67 -25.72 -39.83
N GLU A 352 23.18 -24.53 -40.15
CA GLU A 352 23.80 -24.24 -41.45
C GLU A 352 25.04 -25.11 -41.69
N SER A 353 25.88 -25.28 -40.67
CA SER A 353 27.04 -26.17 -40.74
C SER A 353 26.64 -27.64 -40.95
N SER A 354 25.58 -28.08 -40.28
CA SER A 354 25.04 -29.45 -40.39
C SER A 354 24.45 -29.70 -41.78
N ILE A 355 23.73 -28.72 -42.35
CA ILE A 355 23.21 -28.80 -43.73
C ILE A 355 24.35 -28.88 -44.74
N HIS A 356 25.40 -28.08 -44.56
CA HIS A 356 26.59 -28.14 -45.42
C HIS A 356 27.27 -29.50 -45.37
N GLN A 357 27.43 -30.07 -44.16
CA GLN A 357 28.03 -31.39 -43.98
C GLN A 357 27.15 -32.51 -44.57
N LEU A 358 25.84 -32.41 -44.39
CA LEU A 358 24.88 -33.34 -44.99
C LEU A 358 25.00 -33.31 -46.51
N ARG A 359 24.96 -32.13 -47.12
CA ARG A 359 25.06 -31.97 -48.58
C ARG A 359 26.37 -32.53 -49.14
N LYS A 360 27.50 -32.23 -48.49
CA LYS A 360 28.81 -32.78 -48.87
C LYS A 360 28.81 -34.31 -48.82
N THR A 361 28.24 -34.88 -47.75
CA THR A 361 28.19 -36.34 -47.56
C THR A 361 27.27 -36.98 -48.61
N THR A 362 26.11 -36.38 -48.89
CA THR A 362 25.19 -36.83 -49.94
C THR A 362 25.84 -36.79 -51.32
N ASP A 363 26.52 -35.70 -51.68
CA ASP A 363 27.21 -35.57 -52.97
C ASP A 363 28.32 -36.63 -53.10
N GLN A 364 29.10 -36.85 -52.03
CA GLN A 364 30.13 -37.89 -52.00
C GLN A 364 29.52 -39.30 -52.16
N SER A 365 28.46 -39.61 -51.43
CA SER A 365 27.75 -40.89 -51.57
C SER A 365 27.19 -41.07 -52.98
N PHE A 366 26.63 -40.02 -53.58
CA PHE A 366 26.10 -40.07 -54.93
C PHE A 366 27.21 -40.33 -55.97
N MET A 367 28.35 -39.67 -55.83
CA MET A 367 29.51 -39.90 -56.69
C MET A 367 30.07 -41.32 -56.56
N LEU A 368 30.13 -41.87 -55.34
CA LEU A 368 30.53 -43.26 -55.11
C LEU A 368 29.55 -44.25 -55.75
N MET A 369 28.24 -43.98 -55.63
CA MET A 369 27.23 -44.80 -56.30
C MET A 369 27.37 -44.72 -57.82
N ALA A 370 27.54 -43.52 -58.37
CA ALA A 370 27.70 -43.30 -59.81
C ALA A 370 28.95 -43.99 -60.39
N GLN A 371 30.09 -43.93 -59.68
CA GLN A 371 31.32 -44.60 -60.09
C GLN A 371 31.18 -46.13 -60.09
N ASN A 372 30.42 -46.70 -59.15
CA ASN A 372 30.16 -48.13 -59.10
C ASN A 372 29.14 -48.61 -60.15
N VAL A 373 28.43 -47.71 -60.86
CA VAL A 373 27.46 -48.12 -61.89
C VAL A 373 28.18 -48.81 -63.04
N ASP A 374 29.27 -48.25 -63.54
CA ASP A 374 29.97 -48.79 -64.71
C ASP A 374 30.60 -50.15 -64.40
N ASP A 375 31.30 -50.29 -63.26
CA ASP A 375 31.85 -51.56 -62.79
C ASP A 375 30.76 -52.63 -62.58
N TYR A 376 29.61 -52.23 -62.04
CA TYR A 376 28.46 -53.13 -61.90
C TYR A 376 27.91 -53.55 -63.28
N LEU A 377 27.75 -52.62 -64.22
CA LEU A 377 27.26 -52.92 -65.57
C LEU A 377 28.24 -53.80 -66.33
N ASP A 378 29.55 -53.58 -66.19
CA ASP A 378 30.60 -54.41 -66.79
C ASP A 378 30.57 -55.83 -66.23
N TRP A 379 30.49 -56.00 -64.91
CA TRP A 379 30.28 -57.32 -64.31
C TRP A 379 28.96 -57.94 -64.79
N TYR A 380 27.87 -57.18 -64.79
CA TYR A 380 26.54 -57.64 -65.18
C TYR A 380 26.51 -58.09 -66.64
N TYR A 381 27.16 -57.41 -67.57
CA TYR A 381 27.21 -57.81 -68.98
C TYR A 381 28.38 -58.74 -69.33
N SER A 382 29.19 -59.15 -68.34
CA SER A 382 30.28 -60.11 -68.54
C SER A 382 29.81 -61.57 -68.56
N LEU A 383 30.59 -62.43 -69.22
CA LEU A 383 30.40 -63.90 -69.21
C LEU A 383 30.39 -64.50 -67.79
N PRO A 384 31.32 -64.15 -66.89
CA PRO A 384 31.27 -64.59 -65.49
C PRO A 384 29.97 -64.18 -64.78
N GLY A 385 29.51 -62.94 -64.96
CA GLY A 385 28.25 -62.47 -64.37
C GLY A 385 27.01 -63.19 -64.93
N GLU A 386 27.03 -63.59 -66.20
CA GLU A 386 25.98 -64.41 -66.80
C GLU A 386 25.92 -65.81 -66.17
N TYR A 387 27.07 -66.47 -65.97
CA TYR A 387 27.13 -67.74 -65.24
C TYR A 387 26.65 -67.60 -63.79
N GLU A 388 27.06 -66.55 -63.09
CA GLU A 388 26.60 -66.28 -61.71
C GLU A 388 25.08 -66.06 -61.64
N ARG A 389 24.49 -65.34 -62.61
CA ARG A 389 23.02 -65.20 -62.70
C ARG A 389 22.31 -66.51 -62.98
N ILE A 390 22.83 -67.36 -63.87
CA ILE A 390 22.24 -68.68 -64.15
C ILE A 390 22.28 -69.54 -62.88
N VAL A 391 23.38 -69.50 -62.13
CA VAL A 391 23.50 -70.19 -60.82
C VAL A 391 22.55 -69.59 -59.78
N ALA A 392 22.42 -68.27 -59.71
CA ALA A 392 21.48 -67.59 -58.82
C ALA A 392 20.02 -67.94 -59.16
N LEU A 393 19.68 -68.06 -60.44
CA LEU A 393 18.36 -68.50 -60.92
C LEU A 393 18.08 -69.95 -60.51
N ALA A 394 19.07 -70.82 -60.70
CA ALA A 394 18.98 -72.25 -60.35
C ALA A 394 18.90 -72.48 -58.83
N THR A 395 19.43 -71.55 -58.02
CA THR A 395 19.43 -71.62 -56.55
C THR A 395 18.34 -70.76 -55.89
N GLY A 396 17.51 -70.05 -56.68
CA GLY A 396 16.39 -69.24 -56.20
C GLY A 396 16.78 -67.95 -55.47
N LYS A 397 17.96 -67.40 -55.75
CA LYS A 397 18.52 -66.19 -55.11
C LYS A 397 18.53 -64.95 -56.00
N LEU A 398 17.79 -64.98 -57.11
CA LEU A 398 17.64 -63.84 -58.01
C LEU A 398 16.55 -62.88 -57.54
#